data_AF-A0AAD8Y0U4-F1
#
_entry.id   AF-A0AAD8Y0U4-F1
#
_cell.length_a   1.000
_cell.length_b   1.000
_cell.length_c   1.000
_cell.angle_alpha   90.00
_cell.angle_beta   90.00
_cell.angle_gamma   90.00
#
_symmetry.space_group_name_H-M   'P 1'
#
loop_
_entity.id
_entity.type
_entity.pdbx_description
1 polymer ?
#
loop_
_entity_poly.entity_id
_entity_poly.type
_entity_poly.pdbx_seq_one_letter_code
_entity_poly.pdbx_strand_id
1 'polypeptide(L)' 'MGIMEAAERFDSTKGFRFSTYATHWIRQRMLRSIAETSRTIRLPVYVQTMIRNMNKKQKR' A
#
# COMPACT_ATOMS: atom_id res chain seq x y z
N MET A 1 -4.99 -7.03 -8.00
CA MET A 1 -4.30 -8.10 -7.25
C MET A 1 -2.83 -7.71 -7.09
N GLY A 2 -2.26 -7.78 -5.87
CA GLY A 2 -0.87 -7.31 -5.63
C GLY A 2 0.22 -8.29 -6.04
N ILE A 3 -0.08 -9.59 -6.01
CA ILE A 3 0.88 -10.64 -6.40
C ILE A 3 1.02 -10.71 -7.93
N MET A 4 -0.07 -10.54 -8.69
CA MET A 4 -0.02 -10.52 -10.16
C MET A 4 0.87 -9.39 -10.67
N GLU A 5 0.70 -8.18 -10.15
CA GLU A 5 1.49 -7.01 -10.56
C GLU A 5 2.97 -7.17 -10.18
N ALA A 6 3.25 -7.83 -9.05
CA ALA A 6 4.60 -8.21 -8.69
C ALA A 6 5.19 -9.27 -9.64
N ALA A 7 4.39 -10.26 -10.06
CA ALA A 7 4.83 -11.32 -10.96
C ALA A 7 5.09 -10.80 -12.38
N GLU A 8 4.24 -9.92 -12.90
CA GLU A 8 4.40 -9.30 -14.22
C GLU A 8 5.67 -8.46 -14.33
N ARG A 9 6.07 -7.80 -13.24
CA ARG A 9 7.20 -6.86 -13.23
C ARG A 9 8.48 -7.45 -12.63
N PHE A 10 8.43 -8.70 -12.17
CA PHE A 10 9.59 -9.35 -11.59
C PHE A 10 10.55 -9.80 -12.68
N ASP A 11 11.81 -9.44 -12.51
CA ASP A 11 12.90 -9.84 -13.39
C ASP A 11 13.86 -10.73 -12.59
N SER A 12 13.90 -12.02 -12.94
CA SER A 12 14.74 -13.01 -12.28
C SER A 12 16.23 -12.84 -12.59
N THR A 13 16.60 -12.10 -13.65
CA THR A 13 17.99 -11.88 -14.04
C THR A 13 18.73 -10.93 -13.08
N LYS A 14 17.99 -10.16 -12.28
CA LYS A 14 18.55 -9.18 -11.33
C LYS A 14 19.08 -9.80 -10.04
N GLY A 15 19.01 -11.12 -9.86
CA GLY A 15 19.61 -11.83 -8.73
C GLY A 15 18.91 -11.69 -7.38
N PHE A 16 17.73 -11.07 -7.33
CA PHE A 16 16.93 -10.92 -6.10
C PHE A 16 15.81 -11.96 -6.01
N ARG A 17 15.46 -12.36 -4.78
CA ARG A 17 14.33 -13.26 -4.53
C ARG A 17 13.01 -12.55 -4.82
N PHE A 18 12.07 -13.26 -5.46
CA PHE A 18 10.72 -12.77 -5.75
C PHE A 18 9.99 -12.27 -4.48
N SER A 19 10.15 -12.97 -3.36
CA SER A 19 9.52 -12.61 -2.08
C SER A 19 9.90 -11.19 -1.61
N THR A 20 11.14 -10.76 -1.85
CA THR A 20 11.60 -9.41 -1.53
C THR A 20 10.87 -8.37 -2.37
N TYR A 21 10.70 -8.62 -3.67
CA TYR A 21 9.99 -7.71 -4.58
C TYR A 21 8.48 -7.67 -4.31
N ALA A 22 7.87 -8.85 -4.18
CA ALA A 22 6.43 -9.01 -4.02
C ALA A 22 5.90 -8.36 -2.73
N THR A 23 6.70 -8.32 -1.67
CA THR A 23 6.30 -7.75 -0.38
C THR A 23 5.83 -6.29 -0.50
N HIS A 24 6.50 -5.47 -1.32
CA HIS A 24 6.12 -4.08 -1.51
C HIS A 24 4.76 -3.94 -2.19
N TRP A 25 4.52 -4.72 -3.24
CA TRP A 25 3.26 -4.72 -3.98
C TRP A 25 2.08 -5.27 -3.16
N ILE A 26 2.31 -6.33 -2.39
CA ILE A 26 1.31 -6.90 -1.48
C ILE A 26 0.93 -5.87 -0.43
N ARG A 27 1.92 -5.24 0.22
CA ARG A 27 1.66 -4.22 1.25
C ARG A 27 0.91 -3.02 0.67
N GLN A 28 1.30 -2.55 -0.51
CA GLN A 28 0.64 -1.43 -1.19
C GLN A 28 -0.83 -1.74 -1.50
N ARG A 29 -1.12 -2.92 -2.06
CA ARG A 29 -2.50 -3.30 -2.39
C ARG A 29 -3.35 -3.52 -1.14
N MET A 30 -2.81 -4.11 -0.07
CA MET A 30 -3.52 -4.22 1.21
C MET A 30 -3.87 -2.83 1.78
N LEU A 31 -2.90 -1.92 1.85
CA LEU A 31 -3.13 -0.57 2.36
C LEU A 31 -4.16 0.20 1.51
N ARG A 32 -4.11 0.05 0.19
CA ARG A 32 -5.10 0.64 -0.71
C ARG A 32 -6.50 0.07 -0.47
N SER A 33 -6.62 -1.25 -0.36
CA SER A 33 -7.92 -1.90 -0.08
C SER A 33 -8.51 -1.41 1.24
N ILE A 34 -7.69 -1.27 2.29
CA ILE A 34 -8.13 -0.72 3.57
C ILE A 34 -8.56 0.74 3.40
N ALA A 35 -7.77 1.57 2.71
CA ALA A 35 -8.10 2.97 2.49
C ALA A 35 -9.41 3.17 1.71
N GLU A 36 -9.73 2.25 0.80
CA GLU A 36 -10.93 2.30 -0.04
C GLU A 36 -12.18 1.77 0.67
N THR A 37 -12.05 0.73 1.52
CA THR A 37 -13.18 0.06 2.19
C THR A 37 -13.40 0.51 3.64
N SER A 38 -12.43 1.19 4.28
CA SER A 38 -12.49 1.49 5.73
C SER A 38 -13.60 2.42 6.19
N ARG A 39 -14.24 3.16 5.27
CA ARG A 39 -15.29 4.13 5.61
C ARG A 39 -16.51 3.93 4.74
N THR A 40 -17.69 4.05 5.36
CA THR A 40 -18.99 4.05 4.66
C THR A 40 -19.04 5.11 3.56
N ILE A 41 -18.41 6.27 3.81
CA ILE A 41 -18.24 7.33 2.83
C ILE A 41 -16.76 7.38 2.41
N ARG A 42 -16.51 7.17 1.12
CA ARG A 42 -15.17 7.16 0.53
C ARG A 42 -14.55 8.55 0.63
N LEU A 43 -13.42 8.64 1.32
CA LEU A 43 -12.60 9.85 1.36
C LEU A 43 -11.33 9.68 0.52
N PRO A 44 -10.92 10.69 -0.27
CA PRO A 44 -9.67 10.64 -1.03
C PRO A 44 -8.43 10.39 -0.16
N VAL A 45 -7.42 9.72 -0.71
CA VAL A 45 -6.19 9.31 0.01
C VAL A 45 -5.43 10.51 0.60
N TYR A 46 -5.39 11.65 -0.09
CA TYR A 46 -4.71 12.86 0.42
C TYR A 46 -5.38 13.39 1.69
N VAL A 47 -6.72 13.33 1.78
CA VAL A 47 -7.50 13.73 2.97
C VAL A 47 -7.21 12.78 4.13
N GLN A 48 -7.20 11.48 3.88
CA GLN A 48 -6.85 10.49 4.91
C GLN A 48 -5.44 10.70 5.46
N THR A 49 -4.50 11.09 4.58
CA THR A 49 -3.11 11.39 4.94
C THR A 49 -3.02 12.64 5.82
N MET A 50 -3.79 13.69 5.51
CA MET A 50 -3.88 14.89 6.36
C MET A 50 -4.37 14.55 7.77
N ILE A 51 -5.46 13.80 7.88
CA ILE A 51 -6.04 13.38 9.18
C ILE A 51 -5.01 12.56 9.99
N ARG A 52 -4.34 11.60 9.34
CA ARG A 52 -3.31 10.78 10.00
C ARG A 52 -2.15 11.62 10.51
N ASN A 53 -1.74 12.64 9.75
CA ASN A 53 -0.66 13.54 10.16
C ASN A 53 -1.08 14.45 11.32
N MET A 54 -2.32 14.94 11.31
CA MET A 54 -2.90 15.70 12.43
C MET A 54 -2.92 14.86 13.71
N ASN A 55 -3.43 13.63 13.64
CA ASN A 55 -3.47 12.71 14.78
C ASN A 55 -2.07 12.37 15.33
N LYS A 56 -1.06 12.28 14.46
CA LYS A 56 0.34 12.08 14.87
C LYS A 56 0.92 13.30 15.60
N LYS A 57 0.59 14.51 15.14
CA LYS A 57 1.02 15.76 15.79
C LYS A 57 0.36 15.95 17.15
N GLN A 58 -0.91 15.56 17.29
CA GLN A 58 -1.66 15.66 18.54
C GLN A 58 -1.21 14.66 19.63
N LYS A 59 -0.53 13.58 19.22
CA LYS A 59 0.03 12.55 20.12
C LYS A 59 1.48 12.83 20.57
N ARG A 60 2.08 13.93 20.12
CA ARG A 60 3.39 14.42 20.55
C ARG A 60 3.19 15.62 21.46
#